data_AF-A0A9Q3HUQ3-F1
#
_entry.id   AF-A0A9Q3HUQ3-F1
#
_cell.length_a   1.000
_cell.length_b   1.000
_cell.length_c   1.000
_cell.angle_alpha   90.00
_cell.angle_beta   90.00
_cell.angle_gamma   90.00
#
_symmetry.space_group_name_H-M   'P 1'
#
loop_
_entity.id
_entity.type
_entity.pdbx_description
1 polymer ?
#
loop_
_entity_poly.entity_id
_entity_poly.type
_entity_poly.pdbx_seq_one_letter_code
_entity_poly.pdbx_strand_id
1 'polypeptide(L)'
;MYGVDLHNNKDRYFTIGDNKRQKFDFLPFRRQITVNKVSPVNSEFEKFKSKQLNEAEISLHLTDKHESELSSLLYDHKEALASDKEPLGAIIGHEIDIILNIEIPFPPLLRRHEYPESPKSREALEINIKGILDLGVIRKVGHN
;
A
#
# COMPACT_ATOMS: atom_id res chain seq x y z
N MET A 1 -35.27 -4.51 -10.39
CA MET A 1 -35.30 -3.58 -9.23
C MET A 1 -36.15 -4.26 -8.17
N TYR A 2 -35.55 -4.77 -7.09
CA TYR A 2 -36.32 -5.53 -6.09
C TYR A 2 -37.00 -4.55 -5.12
N GLY A 3 -38.34 -4.55 -5.10
CA GLY A 3 -39.13 -3.79 -4.13
C GLY A 3 -39.11 -4.45 -2.75
N VAL A 4 -39.21 -3.65 -1.69
CA VAL A 4 -39.32 -4.14 -0.31
C VAL A 4 -40.70 -3.77 0.22
N ASP A 5 -41.48 -4.78 0.59
CA ASP A 5 -42.84 -4.60 1.11
C ASP A 5 -42.86 -4.87 2.62
N LEU A 6 -43.28 -3.87 3.39
CA LEU A 6 -43.38 -3.93 4.86
C LEU A 6 -44.79 -4.36 5.27
N HIS A 7 -44.90 -5.40 6.10
CA HIS A 7 -46.17 -5.91 6.60
C HIS A 7 -46.23 -5.75 8.12
N ASN A 8 -47.25 -5.01 8.58
CA ASN A 8 -47.40 -4.60 9.99
C ASN A 8 -48.75 -5.07 10.56
N ASN A 9 -49.06 -6.35 10.40
CA ASN A 9 -50.17 -7.01 11.09
C ASN A 9 -49.62 -7.80 12.29
N LYS A 10 -50.46 -8.62 12.96
CA LYS A 10 -50.18 -9.34 14.23
C LYS A 10 -48.71 -9.73 14.49
N ASP A 11 -47.98 -10.17 13.45
CA ASP A 11 -46.52 -10.29 13.44
C ASP A 11 -45.89 -9.38 12.36
N ARG A 12 -44.86 -8.61 12.74
CA ARG A 12 -44.20 -7.63 11.87
C ARG A 12 -43.09 -8.30 11.05
N TYR A 13 -43.19 -8.27 9.72
CA TYR A 13 -42.23 -8.88 8.79
C TYR A 13 -42.09 -8.08 7.49
N PHE A 14 -41.05 -8.37 6.70
CA PHE A 14 -40.87 -7.80 5.36
C PHE A 14 -40.61 -8.89 4.31
N THR A 15 -40.91 -8.57 3.06
CA THR A 15 -40.64 -9.44 1.88
C THR A 15 -39.80 -8.67 0.87
N ILE A 16 -38.91 -9.35 0.15
CA ILE A 16 -38.05 -8.74 -0.88
C ILE A 16 -38.41 -9.34 -2.25
N GLY A 17 -38.73 -8.48 -3.21
CA GLY A 17 -39.08 -8.88 -4.58
C GLY A 17 -40.47 -9.52 -4.71
N ASP A 18 -40.71 -10.21 -5.83
CA ASP A 18 -42.04 -10.76 -6.16
C ASP A 18 -42.43 -12.00 -5.33
N ASN A 19 -41.49 -12.57 -4.57
CA ASN A 19 -41.73 -13.79 -3.81
C ASN A 19 -42.33 -13.50 -2.43
N LYS A 20 -43.64 -13.27 -2.39
CA LYS A 20 -44.43 -13.00 -1.16
C LYS A 20 -44.46 -14.15 -0.15
N ARG A 21 -43.89 -15.32 -0.48
CA ARG A 21 -43.80 -16.47 0.44
C ARG A 21 -42.61 -16.37 1.39
N GLN A 22 -41.54 -15.69 1.00
CA GLN A 22 -40.33 -15.58 1.83
C GLN A 22 -40.42 -14.37 2.76
N LYS A 23 -40.81 -14.63 4.00
CA LYS A 23 -40.99 -13.60 5.04
C LYS A 23 -39.73 -13.51 5.89
N PHE A 24 -39.30 -12.28 6.16
CA PHE A 24 -38.18 -11.97 7.05
C PHE A 24 -38.72 -11.24 8.28
N ASP A 25 -38.54 -11.86 9.44
CA ASP A 25 -38.97 -11.27 10.71
C ASP A 25 -37.97 -10.22 11.20
N PHE A 26 -38.48 -9.20 11.88
CA PHE A 26 -37.62 -8.29 12.64
C PHE A 26 -37.14 -9.02 13.90
N LEU A 27 -35.82 -9.13 14.07
CA LEU A 27 -35.24 -9.74 15.27
C LEU A 27 -35.75 -9.01 16.53
N PRO A 28 -36.34 -9.72 17.51
CA PRO A 28 -36.77 -9.10 18.75
C PRO A 28 -35.56 -8.48 19.44
N PHE A 29 -35.71 -7.22 19.89
CA PHE A 29 -34.70 -6.39 20.56
C PHE A 29 -33.94 -7.09 21.73
N ARG A 30 -34.44 -8.25 22.20
CA ARG A 30 -33.86 -9.06 23.26
C ARG A 30 -32.90 -10.17 22.84
N ARG A 31 -32.78 -10.51 21.55
CA ARG A 31 -31.55 -11.15 21.09
C ARG A 31 -30.55 -10.03 20.89
N GLN A 32 -29.89 -9.66 21.99
CA GLN A 32 -28.53 -9.17 21.89
C GLN A 32 -27.80 -10.20 21.04
N ILE A 33 -27.64 -9.90 19.76
CA ILE A 33 -26.49 -10.36 19.03
C ILE A 33 -25.37 -9.98 19.98
N THR A 34 -24.69 -10.96 20.57
CA THR A 34 -23.32 -10.79 21.00
C THR A 34 -22.57 -10.45 19.73
N VAL A 35 -22.72 -9.19 19.31
CA VAL A 35 -21.68 -8.45 18.65
C VAL A 35 -20.67 -8.45 19.77
N ASN A 36 -19.84 -9.50 19.81
CA ASN A 36 -18.48 -9.34 20.28
C ASN A 36 -18.12 -7.99 19.68
N LYS A 37 -17.90 -7.00 20.54
CA LYS A 37 -17.24 -5.77 20.11
C LYS A 37 -15.98 -6.29 19.46
N VAL A 38 -16.04 -6.50 18.15
CA VAL A 38 -14.88 -6.54 17.29
C VAL A 38 -14.42 -5.12 17.49
N SER A 39 -13.57 -4.93 18.52
CA SER A 39 -12.58 -3.87 18.57
C SER A 39 -12.20 -3.64 17.13
N PRO A 40 -12.36 -2.42 16.57
CA PRO A 40 -12.20 -2.21 15.14
C PRO A 40 -10.88 -2.87 14.79
N VAL A 41 -10.95 -4.04 14.13
CA VAL A 41 -9.75 -4.75 13.74
C VAL A 41 -9.10 -3.75 12.84
N ASN A 42 -7.96 -3.21 13.29
CA ASN A 42 -7.35 -2.03 12.70
C ASN A 42 -7.20 -2.35 11.22
N SER A 43 -8.10 -1.82 10.38
CA SER A 43 -8.15 -2.22 8.97
C SER A 43 -6.83 -1.91 8.27
N GLU A 44 -6.07 -0.99 8.86
CA GLU A 44 -4.74 -0.59 8.47
C GLU A 44 -3.65 -1.57 8.93
N PHE A 45 -3.78 -2.17 10.12
CA PHE A 45 -2.87 -3.22 10.61
C PHE A 45 -2.97 -4.48 9.74
N GLU A 46 -4.19 -4.90 9.41
CA GLU A 46 -4.40 -6.05 8.51
C GLU A 46 -3.92 -5.76 7.08
N LYS A 47 -4.12 -4.52 6.59
CA LYS A 47 -3.54 -4.07 5.31
C LYS A 47 -2.01 -4.06 5.33
N PHE A 48 -1.40 -3.65 6.44
CA PHE A 48 0.05 -3.70 6.64
C PHE A 48 0.56 -5.14 6.61
N LYS A 49 -0.09 -6.04 7.37
CA LYS A 49 0.28 -7.45 7.40
C LYS A 49 0.16 -8.11 6.01
N SER A 50 -0.96 -7.90 5.33
CA SER A 50 -1.23 -8.51 4.02
C SER A 50 -0.42 -7.93 2.86
N LYS A 51 0.08 -6.68 2.94
CA LYS A 51 0.83 -6.07 1.84
C LYS A 51 2.33 -6.05 2.09
N GLN A 52 2.76 -5.64 3.28
CA GLN A 52 4.19 -5.44 3.57
C GLN A 52 4.83 -6.66 4.22
N LEU A 53 4.13 -7.34 5.12
CA LEU A 53 4.70 -8.53 5.78
C LEU A 53 4.55 -9.82 4.97
N ASN A 54 3.62 -9.87 4.01
CA ASN A 54 3.45 -11.04 3.14
C ASN A 54 4.65 -11.31 2.23
N GLU A 55 5.40 -10.27 1.87
CA GLU A 55 6.62 -10.39 1.07
C GLU A 55 7.86 -10.65 1.94
N ALA A 56 7.74 -10.53 3.27
CA ALA A 56 8.84 -10.71 4.19
C ALA A 56 9.06 -12.20 4.49
N GLU A 57 10.31 -12.65 4.38
CA GLU A 57 10.70 -13.99 4.83
C GLU A 57 10.83 -14.01 6.36
N ILE A 58 9.72 -14.31 7.04
CA ILE A 58 9.68 -14.51 8.49
C ILE A 58 10.09 -15.97 8.81
N SER A 59 10.93 -16.15 9.83
CA SER A 59 11.40 -17.48 10.23
C SER A 59 10.26 -18.41 10.62
N LEU A 60 10.29 -19.63 10.07
CA LEU A 60 9.33 -20.71 10.39
C LEU A 60 9.42 -21.22 11.84
N HIS A 61 10.45 -20.81 12.58
CA HIS A 61 10.64 -21.19 13.98
C HIS A 61 9.91 -20.28 14.97
N LEU A 62 9.26 -19.22 14.49
CA LEU A 62 8.46 -18.33 15.32
C LEU A 62 7.15 -19.02 15.73
N THR A 63 6.78 -18.87 16.99
CA THR A 63 5.44 -19.24 17.46
C THR A 63 4.45 -18.14 17.10
N ASP A 64 3.17 -18.48 17.01
CA ASP A 64 2.09 -17.53 16.67
C ASP A 64 2.08 -16.28 17.57
N LYS A 65 2.51 -16.44 18.84
CA LYS A 65 2.67 -15.32 19.78
C LYS A 65 3.78 -14.37 19.37
N HIS A 66 4.96 -14.90 19.07
CA HIS A 66 6.10 -14.09 18.66
C HIS A 66 5.86 -13.42 17.31
N GLU A 67 5.18 -14.08 16.37
CA GLU A 67 4.80 -13.49 15.09
C GLU A 67 3.84 -12.31 15.29
N SER A 68 2.89 -12.43 16.21
CA SER A 68 1.94 -11.36 16.55
C SER A 68 2.64 -10.17 17.19
N GLU A 69 3.55 -10.42 18.13
CA GLU A 69 4.37 -9.38 18.77
C GLU A 69 5.28 -8.66 17.77
N LEU A 70 5.93 -9.41 16.87
CA LEU A 70 6.75 -8.85 15.80
C LEU A 70 5.92 -7.98 14.86
N SER A 71 4.75 -8.47 14.45
CA SER A 71 3.84 -7.73 13.56
C SER A 71 3.38 -6.41 14.21
N SER A 72 3.09 -6.42 15.51
CA SER A 72 2.76 -5.22 16.27
C SER A 72 3.92 -4.22 16.29
N LEU A 73 5.12 -4.70 16.63
CA LEU A 73 6.32 -3.86 16.71
C LEU A 73 6.65 -3.20 15.36
N LEU A 74 6.57 -3.96 14.28
CA LEU A 74 6.82 -3.46 12.93
C LEU A 74 5.76 -2.45 12.48
N TYR A 75 4.51 -2.64 12.89
CA TYR A 75 3.44 -1.69 12.60
C TYR A 75 3.62 -0.37 13.39
N ASP A 76 3.99 -0.46 14.66
CA ASP A 76 4.23 0.70 15.52
C ASP A 76 5.38 1.58 14.99
N HIS A 77 6.35 0.97 14.32
CA HIS A 77 7.50 1.64 13.71
C HIS A 77 7.47 1.68 12.18
N LYS A 78 6.30 1.55 11.55
CA LYS A 78 6.15 1.47 10.08
C LYS A 78 6.74 2.66 9.32
N GLU A 79 6.75 3.85 9.93
CA GLU A 79 7.32 5.08 9.35
C GLU A 79 8.85 5.07 9.29
N ALA A 80 9.51 4.24 10.11
CA ALA A 80 10.97 4.07 10.07
C ALA A 80 11.41 3.07 8.98
N LEU A 81 10.45 2.36 8.36
CA LEU A 81 10.71 1.37 7.33
C LEU A 81 10.58 2.00 5.95
N ALA A 82 11.39 1.56 5.00
CA ALA A 82 11.28 2.02 3.62
C ALA A 82 9.90 1.64 3.04
N SER A 83 9.26 2.59 2.36
CA SER A 83 7.97 2.37 1.69
C SER A 83 8.01 2.97 0.29
N ASP A 84 7.31 2.35 -0.66
CA ASP A 84 7.22 2.83 -2.04
C ASP A 84 6.66 4.27 -2.15
N LYS A 85 5.93 4.72 -1.13
CA LYS A 85 5.32 6.06 -1.07
C LYS A 85 6.25 7.13 -0.53
N GLU A 86 7.28 6.73 0.21
CA GLU A 86 8.21 7.64 0.88
C GLU A 86 9.61 7.36 0.33
N PRO A 87 10.03 8.10 -0.70
CA PRO A 87 11.26 7.80 -1.40
C PRO A 87 12.47 7.99 -0.47
N LEU A 88 13.39 7.02 -0.57
CA LEU A 88 14.65 7.05 0.16
C LEU A 88 15.41 8.35 -0.15
N GLY A 89 15.73 9.13 0.89
CA GLY A 89 16.75 10.17 0.80
C GLY A 89 16.28 11.61 0.56
N ALA A 90 14.97 11.91 0.61
CA ALA A 90 14.50 13.30 0.66
C ALA A 90 14.65 13.93 2.07
N ILE A 91 15.85 13.79 2.67
CA ILE A 91 16.14 14.38 3.98
C ILE A 91 16.41 15.87 3.76
N ILE A 92 15.45 16.70 4.17
CA ILE A 92 15.56 18.15 4.10
C ILE A 92 16.86 18.60 4.80
N GLY A 93 17.65 19.43 4.11
CA GLY A 93 18.89 20.00 4.64
C GLY A 93 20.16 19.17 4.40
N HIS A 94 20.08 18.04 3.71
CA HIS A 94 21.26 17.24 3.29
C HIS A 94 21.59 17.42 1.80
N GLU A 95 21.25 18.58 1.24
CA GLU A 95 21.56 18.93 -0.13
C GLU A 95 23.08 19.12 -0.30
N ILE A 96 23.63 18.62 -1.41
CA ILE A 96 25.06 18.68 -1.70
C ILE A 96 25.29 19.69 -2.81
N ASP A 97 26.04 20.75 -2.49
CA ASP A 97 26.54 21.70 -3.48
C ASP A 97 27.88 21.24 -4.05
N ILE A 98 27.90 20.89 -5.34
CA ILE A 98 29.12 20.50 -6.04
C ILE A 98 29.69 21.74 -6.76
N ILE A 99 30.80 22.26 -6.22
CA ILE A 99 31.52 23.40 -6.80
C ILE A 99 32.64 22.88 -7.71
N LEU A 100 32.68 23.38 -8.95
CA LEU A 100 33.75 23.04 -9.90
C LEU A 100 34.97 23.94 -9.66
N ASN A 101 36.16 23.34 -9.64
CA ASN A 101 37.44 24.06 -9.47
C ASN A 101 37.95 24.73 -10.77
N ILE A 102 37.07 24.95 -11.76
CA ILE A 102 37.44 25.51 -13.07
C ILE A 102 36.57 26.73 -13.38
N GLU A 103 37.11 27.67 -14.14
CA GLU A 103 36.38 28.85 -14.62
C GLU A 103 35.69 28.57 -15.96
N ILE A 104 34.72 29.42 -16.33
CA ILE A 104 34.01 29.35 -17.61
C ILE A 104 35.02 29.46 -18.77
N PRO A 105 34.87 28.68 -19.86
CA PRO A 105 33.75 27.79 -20.17
C PRO A 105 33.87 26.42 -19.49
N PHE A 106 32.90 26.10 -18.62
CA PHE A 106 32.74 24.80 -18.00
C PHE A 106 32.73 23.69 -19.07
N PRO A 107 33.16 22.47 -18.71
CA PRO A 107 34.08 21.64 -19.47
C PRO A 107 33.58 21.31 -20.89
N PRO A 108 34.49 21.00 -21.84
CA PRO A 108 34.11 20.57 -23.17
C PRO A 108 33.12 19.42 -23.06
N LEU A 109 31.98 19.53 -23.74
CA LEU A 109 30.96 18.50 -23.82
C LEU A 109 31.62 17.15 -24.13
N LEU A 110 31.89 16.36 -23.10
CA LEU A 110 32.22 14.95 -23.23
C LEU A 110 30.90 14.22 -23.52
N ARG A 111 30.22 14.60 -24.60
CA ARG A 111 29.17 13.80 -25.21
C ARG A 111 29.85 12.58 -25.81
N ARG A 112 30.14 11.62 -24.97
CA ARG A 112 30.37 10.26 -25.44
C ARG A 112 29.02 9.74 -25.88
N HIS A 113 28.98 9.13 -27.06
CA HIS A 113 27.80 8.36 -27.43
C HIS A 113 27.55 7.31 -26.35
N GLU A 114 26.27 7.07 -26.05
CA GLU A 114 25.88 5.95 -25.19
C GLU A 114 26.50 4.67 -25.76
N TYR A 115 27.08 3.88 -24.88
CA TYR A 115 27.66 2.61 -25.29
C TYR A 115 26.53 1.70 -25.79
N PRO A 116 26.70 0.96 -26.90
CA PRO A 116 25.66 0.06 -27.38
C PRO A 116 25.37 -1.04 -26.35
N GLU A 117 24.12 -1.13 -25.92
CA GLU A 117 23.66 -2.16 -24.99
C GLU A 117 22.97 -3.32 -25.72
N SER A 118 23.10 -4.52 -25.16
CA SER A 118 22.37 -5.68 -25.67
C SER A 118 20.86 -5.53 -25.40
N PRO A 119 19.97 -6.09 -26.24
CA PRO A 119 18.52 -6.01 -26.03
C PRO A 119 18.08 -6.51 -24.64
N LYS A 120 18.67 -7.62 -24.19
CA LYS A 120 18.42 -8.21 -22.87
C LYS A 120 18.85 -7.28 -21.73
N SER A 121 20.01 -6.64 -21.87
CA SER A 121 20.51 -5.66 -20.89
C SER A 121 19.59 -4.46 -20.81
N ARG A 122 19.14 -3.96 -21.97
CA ARG A 122 18.25 -2.81 -22.07
C ARG A 122 16.91 -3.05 -21.37
N GLU A 123 16.29 -4.21 -21.57
CA GLU A 123 15.02 -4.56 -20.91
C GLU A 123 15.16 -4.59 -19.37
N ALA A 124 16.24 -5.18 -18.86
CA ALA A 124 16.50 -5.23 -17.41
C ALA A 124 16.77 -3.83 -16.83
N LEU A 125 17.53 -2.99 -17.55
CA LEU A 125 17.81 -1.62 -17.14
C LEU A 125 16.55 -0.76 -17.17
N GLU A 126 15.66 -0.95 -18.14
CA GLU A 126 14.42 -0.19 -18.24
C GLU A 126 13.50 -0.40 -17.02
N ILE A 127 13.43 -1.63 -16.50
CA ILE A 127 12.69 -1.94 -15.27
C ILE A 127 13.26 -1.14 -14.08
N ASN A 128 14.58 -1.17 -13.91
CA ASN A 128 15.24 -0.48 -12.81
C ASN A 128 15.13 1.04 -12.94
N ILE A 129 15.32 1.59 -14.15
CA ILE A 129 15.19 3.03 -14.43
C ILE A 129 13.79 3.51 -14.11
N LYS A 130 12.74 2.75 -14.48
CA LYS A 130 11.35 3.07 -14.11
C LYS A 130 11.17 3.12 -12.60
N GLY A 131 11.68 2.12 -11.86
CA GLY A 131 11.61 2.12 -10.40
C GLY A 131 12.28 3.35 -9.77
N ILE A 132 13.47 3.72 -10.24
CA ILE A 132 14.22 4.87 -9.71
C ILE A 132 13.56 6.21 -10.12
N LEU A 133 12.89 6.27 -11.27
CA LEU A 133 12.04 7.40 -11.67
C LEU A 133 10.82 7.56 -10.76
N ASP A 134 10.12 6.45 -10.48
CA ASP A 134 8.92 6.45 -9.63
C ASP A 134 9.26 6.84 -8.18
N LEU A 135 10.46 6.45 -7.70
CA LEU A 135 11.03 6.89 -6.43
C LEU A 135 11.52 8.36 -6.45
N GLY A 136 11.46 9.06 -7.58
CA GLY A 136 11.89 10.47 -7.68
C GLY A 136 13.40 10.70 -7.48
N VAL A 137 14.21 9.63 -7.49
CA VAL A 137 15.67 9.70 -7.32
C VAL A 137 16.34 10.26 -8.58
N ILE A 138 15.82 9.91 -9.76
CA ILE A 138 16.22 10.52 -11.03
C ILE A 138 15.04 11.27 -11.64
N ARG A 139 15.33 12.33 -12.41
CA ARG A 139 14.33 13.11 -13.13
C ARG A 139 14.80 13.43 -14.54
N LYS A 140 13.84 13.60 -15.45
CA LYS A 140 14.12 14.09 -16.80
C LYS A 140 14.58 15.55 -16.70
N VAL A 141 15.81 15.81 -17.10
CA VAL A 141 16.34 17.16 -17.28
C VAL A 141 16.30 17.48 -18.78
N GLY A 142 15.80 18.65 -19.14
CA GLY A 142 15.73 19.08 -20.53
C GLY A 142 17.13 19.21 -21.14
N HIS A 143 17.22 19.10 -22.47
CA HIS A 143 18.35 19.65 -23.19
C HIS A 143 18.22 21.18 -23.14
N ASN A 144 19.13 21.84 -22.43
CA ASN A 144 19.42 23.25 -22.68
C ASN A 144 20.11 23.39 -24.04
#